data_AF-A0A7S3ESY3-F1
#
_entry.id   AF-A0A7S3ESY3-F1
#
_cell.length_a   1.000
_cell.length_b   1.000
_cell.length_c   1.000
_cell.angle_alpha   90.00
_cell.angle_beta   90.00
_cell.angle_gamma   90.00
#
_symmetry.space_group_name_H-M   'P 1'
#
loop_
_entity.id
_entity.type
_entity.pdbx_description
1 polymer ?
#
loop_
_entity_poly.entity_id
_entity_poly.type
_entity_poly.pdbx_seq_one_letter_code
_entity_poly.pdbx_strand_id
1 'polypeptide(L)'
;MGDLLWLLCVVPGWAQLSRWFPLFAQARGHVEQAIQSCRSIAVLVITQYHRHYGEPGIEVPKCVDDIRRYIMMYFFCMIYQLIDVDVRQKAIEELLTQQELQLLLRTPRARAITCVKWVAARLAHLEALGYMAPLQLHETNEGLQGMISAFNGLTKIKTTPTPFAIRQLCSVLAVVYVYFAPLALANEFSNILDQYWSVMCGYAQDCTRMLSRGSIVQG
;
A
#
# COMPACT_ATOMS: atom_id res chain seq x y z
N MET A 1 -13.30 16.41 -10.93
CA MET A 1 -12.35 15.46 -10.29
C MET A 1 -12.13 14.24 -11.22
N GLY A 2 -11.88 14.47 -12.52
CA GLY A 2 -11.87 13.41 -13.54
C GLY A 2 -10.66 13.40 -14.48
N ASP A 3 -9.83 14.45 -14.50
CA ASP A 3 -8.82 14.64 -15.57
C ASP A 3 -7.36 14.43 -15.13
N LEU A 4 -7.13 13.98 -13.90
CA LEU A 4 -5.77 13.64 -13.42
C LEU A 4 -5.39 12.18 -13.62
N LEU A 5 -6.32 11.32 -14.04
CA LEU A 5 -6.06 9.89 -14.29
C LEU A 5 -5.50 9.60 -15.69
N TRP A 6 -5.73 10.48 -16.67
CA TRP A 6 -5.25 10.28 -18.04
C TRP A 6 -3.77 10.64 -18.25
N LEU A 7 -3.20 11.49 -17.40
CA LEU A 7 -1.79 11.85 -17.45
C LEU A 7 -0.84 10.76 -16.90
N LEU A 8 -1.38 9.71 -16.26
CA LEU A 8 -0.60 8.55 -15.78
C LEU A 8 -0.48 7.41 -16.80
N CYS A 9 -1.19 7.45 -17.93
CA CYS A 9 -1.27 6.31 -18.86
C CYS A 9 -0.33 6.39 -20.09
N VAL A 10 0.43 7.48 -20.30
CA VAL A 10 1.24 7.68 -21.54
C VAL A 10 2.75 7.74 -21.29
N VAL A 11 3.22 7.51 -20.07
CA VAL A 11 4.66 7.38 -19.75
C VAL A 11 4.95 5.89 -19.54
N PRO A 12 6.11 5.33 -19.98
CA PRO A 12 6.39 3.89 -19.83
C PRO A 12 6.60 3.55 -18.34
N GLY A 13 5.49 3.31 -17.64
CA GLY A 13 5.39 3.23 -16.18
C GLY A 13 5.10 1.82 -15.65
N TRP A 14 5.02 0.80 -16.50
CA TRP A 14 4.76 -0.59 -16.07
C TRP A 14 5.86 -1.16 -15.16
N ALA A 15 7.12 -0.75 -15.35
CA ALA A 15 8.25 -1.13 -14.50
C ALA A 15 8.27 -0.42 -13.13
N GLN A 16 7.67 0.77 -13.03
CA GLN A 16 7.41 1.39 -11.73
C GLN A 16 6.24 0.70 -11.06
N LEU A 17 5.13 0.45 -11.77
CA LEU A 17 3.94 -0.19 -11.23
C LEU A 17 4.23 -1.58 -10.64
N SER A 18 5.02 -2.41 -11.34
CA SER A 18 5.41 -3.76 -10.88
C SER A 18 6.30 -3.74 -9.64
N ARG A 19 7.02 -2.64 -9.37
CA ARG A 19 7.88 -2.46 -8.20
C ARG A 19 7.15 -1.89 -6.99
N TRP A 20 6.17 -1.02 -7.23
CA TRP A 20 5.27 -0.53 -6.19
C TRP A 20 4.31 -1.62 -5.73
N PHE A 21 3.92 -2.55 -6.61
CA PHE A 21 3.00 -3.63 -6.28
C PHE A 21 3.41 -4.53 -5.09
N PRO A 22 4.65 -5.07 -5.00
CA PRO A 22 5.05 -5.90 -3.87
C PRO A 22 5.18 -5.10 -2.56
N LEU A 23 5.72 -3.88 -2.61
CA LEU A 23 5.80 -3.02 -1.42
C LEU A 23 4.41 -2.57 -0.95
N PHE A 24 3.52 -2.26 -1.88
CA PHE A 24 2.12 -1.95 -1.60
C PHE A 24 1.39 -3.16 -1.02
N ALA A 25 1.56 -4.35 -1.60
CA ALA A 25 0.98 -5.58 -1.09
C ALA A 25 1.49 -5.91 0.31
N GLN A 26 2.79 -5.70 0.58
CA GLN A 26 3.38 -5.89 1.90
C GLN A 26 2.83 -4.87 2.92
N ALA A 27 2.77 -3.59 2.55
CA ALA A 27 2.21 -2.55 3.41
C ALA A 27 0.72 -2.81 3.70
N ARG A 28 -0.05 -3.19 2.68
CA ARG A 28 -1.45 -3.61 2.82
C ARG A 28 -1.58 -4.80 3.77
N GLY A 29 -0.71 -5.80 3.66
CA GLY A 29 -0.70 -6.96 4.56
C GLY A 29 -0.50 -6.56 6.02
N HIS A 30 0.38 -5.60 6.31
CA HIS A 30 0.55 -5.09 7.68
C HIS A 30 -0.66 -4.27 8.17
N VAL A 31 -1.27 -3.46 7.30
CA VAL A 31 -2.50 -2.73 7.67
C VAL A 31 -3.65 -3.70 7.95
N GLU A 32 -3.79 -4.73 7.13
CA GLU A 32 -4.80 -5.79 7.30
C GLU A 32 -4.58 -6.55 8.60
N GLN A 33 -3.33 -6.93 8.92
CA GLN A 33 -2.97 -7.53 10.20
C GLN A 33 -3.38 -6.63 11.37
N ALA A 34 -3.10 -5.31 11.29
CA ALA A 34 -3.52 -4.37 12.33
C ALA A 34 -5.05 -4.31 12.50
N ILE A 35 -5.81 -4.28 11.40
CA ILE A 35 -7.28 -4.29 11.41
C ILE A 35 -7.82 -5.58 12.02
N GLN A 36 -7.26 -6.72 11.64
CA GLN A 36 -7.67 -8.02 12.17
C GLN A 36 -7.42 -8.11 13.68
N SER A 37 -6.26 -7.67 14.15
CA SER A 37 -5.93 -7.61 15.59
C SER A 37 -6.85 -6.66 16.37
N CYS A 38 -7.17 -5.48 15.81
CA CYS A 38 -8.10 -4.55 16.47
C CYS A 38 -9.51 -5.14 16.55
N ARG A 39 -9.95 -5.81 15.48
CA ARG A 39 -11.27 -6.43 15.42
C ARG A 39 -11.37 -7.61 16.40
N SER A 40 -10.35 -8.45 16.51
CA SER A 40 -10.36 -9.57 17.45
C SER A 40 -10.46 -9.08 18.89
N ILE A 41 -9.66 -8.07 19.27
CA ILE A 41 -9.73 -7.45 20.60
C ILE A 41 -11.12 -6.86 20.85
N ALA A 42 -11.66 -6.06 19.92
CA ALA A 42 -12.97 -5.44 20.08
C ALA A 42 -14.10 -6.47 20.24
N VAL A 43 -14.08 -7.55 19.44
CA VAL A 43 -15.06 -8.64 19.55
C VAL A 43 -14.93 -9.37 20.89
N LEU A 44 -13.71 -9.67 21.35
CA LEU A 44 -13.49 -10.32 22.64
C LEU A 44 -14.01 -9.46 23.80
N VAL A 45 -13.74 -8.16 23.78
CA VAL A 45 -14.20 -7.22 24.82
C VAL A 45 -15.73 -7.13 24.84
N ILE A 46 -16.37 -6.98 23.68
CA ILE A 46 -17.84 -6.88 23.57
C ILE A 46 -18.50 -8.20 23.99
N THR A 47 -17.95 -9.34 23.58
CA THR A 47 -18.52 -10.65 23.94
C THR A 47 -18.36 -10.95 25.43
N GLN A 48 -17.25 -10.56 26.07
CA GLN A 48 -17.11 -10.68 27.51
C GLN A 48 -18.05 -9.73 28.26
N TYR A 49 -18.23 -8.50 27.77
CA TYR A 49 -19.18 -7.56 28.34
C TYR A 49 -20.61 -8.13 28.35
N HIS A 50 -21.07 -8.73 27.26
CA HIS A 50 -22.42 -9.31 27.17
C HIS A 50 -22.59 -10.64 27.92
N ARG A 51 -21.50 -11.36 28.21
CA ARG A 51 -21.56 -12.67 28.89
C ARG A 51 -21.95 -12.54 30.37
N HIS A 52 -21.59 -11.43 31.00
CA HIS A 52 -21.97 -11.16 32.39
C HIS A 52 -23.41 -10.64 32.42
N TYR A 53 -24.37 -11.56 32.51
CA TYR A 53 -25.79 -11.25 32.71
C TYR A 53 -25.98 -10.60 34.10
N GLY A 54 -25.89 -9.27 34.16
CA GLY A 54 -26.14 -8.45 35.35
C GLY A 54 -26.08 -6.97 34.99
N GLU A 55 -26.41 -6.07 35.91
CA GLU A 55 -26.11 -4.64 35.75
C GLU A 55 -24.60 -4.47 35.96
N PRO A 56 -23.80 -4.24 34.91
CA PRO A 56 -22.37 -4.05 35.10
C PRO A 56 -22.14 -2.78 35.92
N GLY A 57 -21.15 -2.81 36.82
CA GLY A 57 -20.73 -1.61 37.54
C GLY A 57 -20.42 -0.47 36.56
N ILE A 58 -20.64 0.78 36.96
CA ILE A 58 -20.51 1.99 36.12
C ILE A 58 -19.13 2.09 35.43
N GLU A 59 -18.11 1.41 35.97
CA GLU A 59 -16.73 1.41 35.49
C GLU A 59 -16.50 0.54 34.24
N VAL A 60 -17.25 -0.55 34.08
CA VAL A 60 -17.08 -1.51 32.99
C VAL A 60 -17.44 -0.91 31.62
N PRO A 61 -18.63 -0.29 31.42
CA PRO A 61 -18.95 0.31 30.13
C PRO A 61 -17.97 1.43 29.76
N LYS A 62 -17.50 2.20 30.75
CA LYS A 62 -16.44 3.21 30.55
C LYS A 62 -15.14 2.58 30.06
N CYS A 63 -14.72 1.44 30.62
CA CYS A 63 -13.52 0.72 30.16
C CYS A 63 -13.67 0.22 28.72
N VAL A 64 -14.85 -0.29 28.34
CA VAL A 64 -15.11 -0.75 26.97
C VAL A 64 -15.08 0.41 25.98
N ASP A 65 -15.69 1.54 26.33
CA ASP A 65 -15.65 2.77 25.50
C ASP A 65 -14.23 3.32 25.36
N ASP A 66 -13.45 3.32 26.44
CA ASP A 66 -12.03 3.71 26.43
C ASP A 66 -11.20 2.81 25.50
N ILE A 67 -11.40 1.48 25.55
CA ILE A 67 -10.72 0.53 24.67
C ILE A 67 -11.05 0.84 23.20
N ARG A 68 -12.32 1.04 22.87
CA ARG A 68 -12.74 1.41 21.50
C ARG A 68 -12.06 2.70 21.04
N ARG A 69 -12.05 3.71 21.92
CA ARG A 69 -11.42 5.02 21.66
C ARG A 69 -9.93 4.89 21.40
N TYR A 70 -9.21 4.13 22.22
CA TYR A 70 -7.76 3.91 22.04
C TYR A 70 -7.42 3.07 20.82
N ILE A 71 -8.27 2.12 20.42
CA ILE A 71 -8.12 1.38 19.16
C ILE A 71 -8.23 2.33 17.95
N MET A 72 -9.23 3.23 17.93
CA MET A 72 -9.31 4.26 16.87
C MET A 72 -8.11 5.20 16.90
N MET A 73 -7.67 5.60 18.09
CA MET A 73 -6.50 6.45 18.27
C MET A 73 -5.22 5.81 17.71
N TYR A 74 -5.05 4.50 17.91
CA TYR A 74 -3.94 3.75 17.35
C TYR A 74 -3.88 3.88 15.82
N PHE A 75 -5.02 3.77 15.11
CA PHE A 75 -5.05 3.93 13.66
C PHE A 75 -4.68 5.34 13.21
N PHE A 76 -5.24 6.38 13.85
CA PHE A 76 -4.89 7.76 13.52
C PHE A 76 -3.41 8.04 13.77
N CYS A 77 -2.89 7.62 14.92
CA CYS A 77 -1.47 7.79 15.25
C CYS A 77 -0.55 7.03 14.28
N MET A 78 -0.92 5.80 13.90
CA MET A 78 -0.18 5.01 12.92
C MET A 78 -0.13 5.73 11.57
N ILE A 79 -1.27 6.19 11.05
CA ILE A 79 -1.35 6.87 9.75
C ILE A 79 -0.56 8.18 9.78
N TYR A 80 -0.76 9.04 10.78
CA TYR A 80 -0.05 10.32 10.84
C TYR A 80 1.46 10.16 11.00
N GLN A 81 1.89 9.14 11.74
CA GLN A 81 3.32 8.83 11.86
C GLN A 81 3.92 8.29 10.56
N LEU A 82 3.13 7.64 9.70
CA LEU A 82 3.59 7.19 8.39
C LEU A 82 3.63 8.34 7.36
N ILE A 83 2.67 9.27 7.42
CA ILE A 83 2.59 10.42 6.49
C ILE A 83 3.51 11.59 6.95
N ASP A 84 4.07 11.53 8.16
CA ASP A 84 4.82 12.63 8.80
C ASP A 84 3.97 13.90 8.99
N VAL A 85 2.69 13.71 9.35
CA VAL A 85 1.80 14.82 9.71
C VAL A 85 1.82 15.04 11.21
N ASP A 86 1.70 16.29 11.63
CA ASP A 86 1.54 16.65 13.03
C ASP A 86 0.31 16.00 13.66
N VAL A 87 0.44 15.69 14.95
CA VAL A 87 -0.58 14.98 15.75
C VAL A 87 -1.63 15.92 16.34
N ARG A 88 -1.39 17.23 16.29
CA ARG A 88 -2.38 18.27 16.65
C ARG A 88 -3.39 18.44 15.52
N GLN A 89 -4.17 17.38 15.29
CA GLN A 89 -5.29 17.40 14.37
C GLN A 89 -6.58 17.33 15.18
N LYS A 90 -7.60 18.06 14.73
CA LYS A 90 -8.91 18.12 15.38
C LYS A 90 -9.48 16.72 15.67
N ALA A 91 -9.27 15.76 14.76
CA ALA A 91 -9.70 14.37 14.94
C ALA A 91 -9.09 13.67 16.17
N ILE A 92 -7.85 13.99 16.54
CA ILE A 92 -7.20 13.42 17.74
C ILE A 92 -7.62 14.19 18.99
N GLU A 93 -7.72 15.51 18.88
CA GLU A 93 -8.08 16.39 20.01
C GLU A 93 -9.54 16.20 20.47
N GLU A 94 -10.45 15.83 19.57
CA GLU A 94 -11.84 15.50 19.90
C GLU A 94 -11.97 14.14 20.61
N LEU A 95 -11.04 13.20 20.37
CA LEU A 95 -11.08 11.87 20.96
C LEU A 95 -10.32 11.77 22.29
N LEU A 96 -9.41 12.69 22.63
CA LEU A 96 -8.56 12.59 23.82
C LEU A 96 -8.88 13.66 24.85
N THR A 97 -8.67 13.30 26.11
CA THR A 97 -8.53 14.29 27.17
C THR A 97 -7.20 15.05 27.00
N GLN A 98 -7.15 16.28 27.52
CA GLN A 98 -5.95 17.11 27.45
C GLN A 98 -4.73 16.43 28.10
N GLN A 99 -4.95 15.63 29.14
CA GLN A 99 -3.88 14.89 29.84
C GLN A 99 -3.28 13.80 28.94
N GLU A 100 -4.12 13.00 28.28
CA GLU A 100 -3.64 11.95 27.38
C GLU A 100 -2.94 12.54 26.15
N LEU A 101 -3.42 13.67 25.64
CA LEU A 101 -2.76 14.39 24.54
C LEU A 101 -1.34 14.81 24.92
N GLN A 102 -1.13 15.35 26.12
CA GLN A 102 0.20 15.71 26.61
C GLN A 102 1.13 14.49 26.71
N LEU A 103 0.62 13.34 27.14
CA LEU A 103 1.38 12.09 27.19
C LEU A 103 1.78 11.59 25.78
N LEU A 104 0.88 11.72 24.81
CA LEU A 104 1.13 11.39 23.40
C LEU A 104 2.22 12.29 22.79
N LEU A 105 2.20 13.59 23.12
CA LEU A 105 3.18 14.55 22.64
C LEU A 105 4.59 14.27 23.19
N ARG A 106 4.68 13.73 24.41
CA ARG A 106 5.97 13.37 25.04
C ARG A 106 6.74 12.27 24.29
N THR A 107 6.04 11.43 23.53
CA THR A 107 6.65 10.23 22.89
C THR A 107 6.51 10.26 21.36
N PRO A 108 7.18 11.17 20.65
CA PRO A 108 6.91 11.44 19.23
C PRO A 108 7.21 10.25 18.30
N ARG A 109 8.19 9.41 18.63
CA ARG A 109 8.60 8.26 17.80
C ARG A 109 7.79 6.98 18.02
N ALA A 110 7.00 6.91 19.08
CA ALA A 110 6.29 5.68 19.47
C ALA A 110 4.85 5.97 19.90
N ARG A 111 4.19 6.90 19.21
CA ARG A 111 2.82 7.35 19.53
C ARG A 111 1.80 6.22 19.37
N ALA A 112 1.87 5.48 18.26
CA ALA A 112 1.01 4.32 18.03
C ALA A 112 1.21 3.24 19.12
N ILE A 113 2.46 2.95 19.48
CA ILE A 113 2.79 1.97 20.55
C ILE A 113 2.27 2.44 21.91
N THR A 114 2.27 3.74 22.18
CA THR A 114 1.71 4.31 23.42
C THR A 114 0.21 4.05 23.50
N CYS A 115 -0.52 4.15 22.38
CA CYS A 115 -1.94 3.80 22.33
C CYS A 115 -2.17 2.31 22.64
N VAL A 116 -1.32 1.42 22.09
CA VAL A 116 -1.39 -0.03 22.39
C VAL A 116 -1.17 -0.28 23.89
N LYS A 117 -0.25 0.43 24.54
CA LYS A 117 -0.04 0.33 26.00
C LYS A 117 -1.28 0.76 26.79
N TRP A 118 -2.01 1.78 26.35
CA TRP A 118 -3.25 2.20 26.99
C TRP A 118 -4.37 1.17 26.84
N VAL A 119 -4.47 0.53 25.66
CA VAL A 119 -5.39 -0.61 25.47
C VAL A 119 -5.02 -1.76 26.42
N ALA A 120 -3.74 -2.12 26.50
CA ALA A 120 -3.25 -3.19 27.39
C ALA A 120 -3.57 -2.90 28.87
N ALA A 121 -3.38 -1.64 29.31
CA ALA A 121 -3.69 -1.22 30.67
C ALA A 121 -5.20 -1.34 30.98
N ARG A 122 -6.07 -1.01 30.03
CA ARG A 122 -7.53 -1.18 30.20
C ARG A 122 -7.97 -2.64 30.18
N LEU A 123 -7.33 -3.48 29.38
CA LEU A 123 -7.59 -4.92 29.38
C LEU A 123 -7.18 -5.57 30.70
N ALA A 124 -6.01 -5.20 31.25
CA ALA A 124 -5.57 -5.65 32.57
C ALA A 124 -6.53 -5.17 33.69
N HIS A 125 -7.07 -3.96 33.57
CA HIS A 125 -8.09 -3.47 34.50
C HIS A 125 -9.39 -4.29 34.44
N LEU A 126 -9.83 -4.70 33.24
CA LEU A 126 -11.01 -5.57 33.10
C LEU A 126 -10.79 -6.97 33.69
N GLU A 127 -9.57 -7.49 33.64
CA GLU A 127 -9.20 -8.76 34.29
C GLU A 127 -9.19 -8.61 35.82
N ALA A 128 -8.62 -7.52 36.34
CA ALA A 128 -8.62 -7.25 37.78
C ALA A 128 -10.04 -7.12 38.38
N LEU A 129 -10.99 -6.63 37.57
CA LEU A 129 -12.42 -6.56 37.94
C LEU A 129 -13.15 -7.92 37.82
N GLY A 130 -12.48 -8.97 37.33
CA GLY A 130 -13.06 -10.32 37.16
C GLY A 130 -13.96 -10.47 35.93
N TYR A 131 -14.00 -9.48 35.04
CA TYR A 131 -14.84 -9.54 33.83
C TYR A 131 -14.19 -10.32 32.68
N MET A 132 -12.87 -10.52 32.73
CA MET A 132 -12.10 -11.25 31.73
C MET A 132 -11.32 -12.38 32.39
N ALA A 133 -11.36 -13.57 31.79
CA ALA A 133 -10.54 -14.69 32.29
C ALA A 133 -9.07 -14.50 31.91
N PRO A 134 -8.10 -14.99 32.72
CA PRO A 134 -6.67 -14.88 32.41
C PRO A 134 -6.28 -15.47 31.05
N LEU A 135 -6.96 -16.53 30.63
CA LEU A 135 -6.76 -17.15 29.31
C LEU A 135 -7.15 -16.19 28.17
N GLN A 136 -8.24 -15.44 28.33
CA GLN A 136 -8.69 -14.46 27.34
C GLN A 136 -7.79 -13.22 27.31
N LEU A 137 -7.23 -12.86 28.47
CA LEU A 137 -6.20 -11.82 28.53
C LEU A 137 -4.95 -12.26 27.73
N HIS A 138 -4.60 -13.54 27.75
CA HIS A 138 -3.52 -14.07 26.91
C HIS A 138 -3.82 -13.94 25.40
N GLU A 139 -5.02 -14.34 24.96
CA GLU A 139 -5.44 -14.20 23.55
C GLU A 139 -5.46 -12.73 23.09
N THR A 140 -5.94 -11.81 23.95
CA THR A 140 -5.92 -10.38 23.63
C THR A 140 -4.49 -9.82 23.59
N ASN A 141 -3.57 -10.33 24.41
CA ASN A 141 -2.15 -9.97 24.35
C ASN A 141 -1.49 -10.39 23.04
N GLU A 142 -1.85 -11.54 22.46
CA GLU A 142 -1.41 -11.91 21.11
C GLU A 142 -1.95 -10.91 20.07
N GLY A 143 -3.20 -10.47 20.22
CA GLY A 143 -3.77 -9.38 19.41
C GLY A 143 -2.96 -8.09 19.50
N LEU A 144 -2.58 -7.67 20.71
CA LEU A 144 -1.75 -6.47 20.93
C LEU A 144 -0.36 -6.61 20.30
N GLN A 145 0.25 -7.80 20.40
CA GLN A 145 1.52 -8.08 19.71
C GLN A 145 1.37 -7.98 18.19
N GLY A 146 0.23 -8.44 17.64
CA GLY A 146 -0.12 -8.27 16.24
C GLY A 146 -0.17 -6.80 15.80
N MET A 147 -0.75 -5.92 16.62
CA MET A 147 -0.75 -4.47 16.37
C MET A 147 0.68 -3.90 16.36
N ILE A 148 1.51 -4.27 17.34
CA ILE A 148 2.91 -3.80 17.42
C ILE A 148 3.72 -4.29 16.22
N SER A 149 3.58 -5.56 15.85
CA SER A 149 4.25 -6.17 14.70
C SER A 149 3.87 -5.45 13.40
N ALA A 150 2.57 -5.18 13.20
CA ALA A 150 2.09 -4.42 12.04
C ALA A 150 2.70 -3.01 11.97
N PHE A 151 2.72 -2.28 13.10
CA PHE A 151 3.31 -0.95 13.16
C PHE A 151 4.82 -0.95 12.85
N ASN A 152 5.56 -1.92 13.41
CA ASN A 152 6.99 -2.09 13.14
C ASN A 152 7.25 -2.47 11.67
N GLY A 153 6.40 -3.31 11.08
CA GLY A 153 6.45 -3.67 9.66
C GLY A 153 6.28 -2.46 8.75
N LEU A 154 5.28 -1.62 9.03
CA LEU A 154 5.03 -0.38 8.29
C LEU A 154 6.16 0.64 8.44
N THR A 155 6.69 0.79 9.66
CA THR A 155 7.84 1.67 9.91
C THR A 155 9.08 1.17 9.18
N LYS A 156 9.31 -0.14 9.15
CA LYS A 156 10.41 -0.75 8.39
C LYS A 156 10.29 -0.40 6.91
N ILE A 157 9.12 -0.62 6.29
CA ILE A 157 8.88 -0.29 4.88
C ILE A 157 9.17 1.19 4.60
N LYS A 158 8.73 2.10 5.48
CA LYS A 158 9.01 3.53 5.37
C LYS A 158 10.50 3.86 5.46
N THR A 159 11.20 3.26 6.42
CA THR A 159 12.63 3.54 6.69
C THR A 159 13.59 2.85 5.71
N THR A 160 13.16 1.79 5.03
CA THR A 160 13.97 1.06 4.05
C THR A 160 13.52 1.38 2.63
N PRO A 161 13.87 2.57 2.10
CA PRO A 161 13.64 2.85 0.69
C PRO A 161 14.47 1.89 -0.15
N THR A 162 13.97 1.61 -1.35
CA THR A 162 14.71 0.92 -2.37
C THR A 162 16.12 1.50 -2.56
N PRO A 163 17.17 0.66 -2.67
CA PRO A 163 18.53 1.12 -2.88
C PRO A 163 18.64 2.11 -4.05
N PHE A 164 19.31 3.23 -3.78
CA PHE A 164 19.45 4.34 -4.72
C PHE A 164 20.07 3.92 -6.06
N ALA A 165 21.09 3.06 -6.04
CA ALA A 165 21.76 2.56 -7.24
C ALA A 165 20.78 1.87 -8.21
N ILE A 166 19.85 1.05 -7.68
CA ILE A 166 18.86 0.37 -8.53
C ILE A 166 17.85 1.38 -9.10
N ARG A 167 17.52 2.45 -8.35
CA ARG A 167 16.66 3.52 -8.88
C ARG A 167 17.34 4.22 -10.06
N GLN A 168 18.61 4.61 -9.91
CA GLN A 168 19.36 5.25 -10.98
C GLN A 168 19.50 4.35 -12.20
N LEU A 169 19.81 3.07 -12.02
CA LEU A 169 19.91 2.11 -13.11
C LEU A 169 18.60 1.98 -13.90
N CYS A 170 17.47 1.82 -13.20
CA CYS A 170 16.16 1.76 -13.85
C CYS A 170 15.83 3.06 -14.60
N SER A 171 16.14 4.23 -14.02
CA SER A 171 15.93 5.52 -14.69
C SER A 171 16.78 5.67 -15.95
N VAL A 172 18.06 5.30 -15.90
CA VAL A 172 18.95 5.36 -17.07
C VAL A 172 18.47 4.41 -18.16
N LEU A 173 18.14 3.15 -17.82
CA LEU A 173 17.63 2.18 -18.78
C LEU A 173 16.32 2.64 -19.43
N ALA A 174 15.42 3.25 -18.66
CA ALA A 174 14.18 3.80 -19.20
C ALA A 174 14.44 4.94 -20.20
N VAL A 175 15.37 5.86 -19.88
CA VAL A 175 15.74 6.96 -20.78
C VAL A 175 16.38 6.44 -22.07
N VAL A 176 17.33 5.49 -21.94
CA VAL A 176 17.95 4.82 -23.09
C VAL A 176 16.89 4.14 -23.95
N TYR A 177 15.99 3.37 -23.34
CA TYR A 177 14.92 2.70 -24.08
C TYR A 177 14.03 3.69 -24.85
N VAL A 178 13.57 4.77 -24.21
CA VAL A 178 12.72 5.78 -24.86
C VAL A 178 13.46 6.49 -25.99
N TYR A 179 14.77 6.72 -25.85
CA TYR A 179 15.59 7.35 -26.88
C TYR A 179 15.85 6.43 -28.08
N PHE A 180 16.14 5.15 -27.85
CA PHE A 180 16.48 4.20 -28.91
C PHE A 180 15.27 3.51 -29.55
N ALA A 181 14.13 3.43 -28.86
CA ALA A 181 12.90 2.83 -29.40
C ALA A 181 12.46 3.42 -30.76
N PRO A 182 12.36 4.74 -30.96
CA PRO A 182 11.96 5.29 -32.26
C PRO A 182 12.99 5.04 -33.37
N LEU A 183 14.29 5.00 -33.04
CA LEU A 183 15.34 4.69 -34.01
C LEU A 183 15.26 3.23 -34.48
N ALA A 184 15.02 2.30 -33.54
CA ALA A 184 14.83 0.89 -33.87
C ALA A 184 13.58 0.68 -34.72
N LEU A 185 12.47 1.33 -34.37
CA LEU A 185 11.23 1.28 -35.16
C LEU A 185 11.43 1.87 -36.56
N ALA A 186 12.10 3.01 -36.69
CA ALA A 186 12.37 3.63 -37.99
C ALA A 186 13.22 2.71 -38.89
N ASN A 187 14.21 2.02 -38.33
CA ASN A 187 15.02 1.06 -39.07
C ASN A 187 14.19 -0.14 -39.56
N GLU A 188 13.31 -0.69 -38.72
CA GLU A 188 12.41 -1.76 -39.16
C GLU A 188 11.45 -1.30 -40.26
N PHE A 189 10.86 -0.10 -40.14
CA PHE A 189 9.99 0.44 -41.19
C PHE A 189 10.73 0.66 -42.51
N SER A 190 11.98 1.13 -42.48
CA SER A 190 12.81 1.29 -43.68
C SER A 190 13.09 -0.04 -44.35
N ASN A 191 13.49 -1.06 -43.57
CA ASN A 191 13.77 -2.40 -44.10
C ASN A 191 12.52 -3.03 -44.74
N ILE A 192 11.35 -2.84 -44.14
CA ILE A 192 10.07 -3.30 -44.71
C ILE A 192 9.79 -2.59 -46.04
N LEU A 193 9.96 -1.27 -46.11
CA LEU A 193 9.74 -0.49 -47.33
C LEU A 193 10.67 -0.91 -48.48
N ASP A 194 11.96 -1.14 -48.20
CA ASP A 194 12.92 -1.63 -49.19
C ASP A 194 12.56 -3.03 -49.70
N GLN A 195 12.04 -3.89 -48.81
CA GLN A 195 11.58 -5.22 -49.18
C GLN A 195 10.33 -5.16 -50.08
N TYR A 196 9.39 -4.27 -49.80
CA TYR A 196 8.23 -4.03 -50.68
C TYR A 196 8.64 -3.43 -52.03
N TRP A 197 9.58 -2.49 -52.04
CA TRP A 197 10.05 -1.85 -53.27
C TRP A 197 10.76 -2.84 -54.20
N SER A 198 11.61 -3.71 -53.65
CA SER A 198 12.30 -4.74 -54.43
C SER A 198 11.34 -5.78 -55.06
N VAL A 199 10.27 -6.14 -54.35
CA VAL A 199 9.19 -7.00 -54.89
C VAL A 199 8.43 -6.30 -56.02
N MET A 200 8.04 -5.03 -55.85
CA MET A 200 7.33 -4.25 -56.88
C MET A 200 8.18 -4.01 -58.13
N CYS A 201 9.48 -3.71 -57.97
CA CYS A 201 10.41 -3.58 -59.08
C CYS A 201 10.65 -4.92 -59.79
N GLY A 202 10.66 -6.05 -59.06
CA GLY A 202 10.72 -7.39 -59.64
C GLY A 202 9.54 -7.69 -60.56
N TYR A 203 8.31 -7.42 -60.09
CA TYR A 203 7.11 -7.57 -60.91
C TYR A 203 7.11 -6.67 -62.14
N ALA A 204 7.58 -5.42 -62.03
CA ALA A 204 7.70 -4.52 -63.17
C ALA A 204 8.70 -5.02 -64.22
N GLN A 205 9.84 -5.59 -63.80
CA GLN A 205 10.81 -6.21 -64.72
C GLN A 205 10.25 -7.46 -65.41
N ASP A 206 9.51 -8.30 -64.69
CA ASP A 206 8.91 -9.51 -65.28
C ASP A 206 7.76 -9.18 -66.24
N CYS A 207 6.93 -8.18 -65.96
CA CYS A 207 5.94 -7.68 -66.93
C CYS A 207 6.61 -7.13 -68.19
N THR A 208 7.73 -6.42 -68.06
CA THR A 208 8.49 -5.90 -69.21
C THR A 208 9.10 -7.02 -70.04
N ARG A 209 9.59 -8.10 -69.40
CA ARG A 209 10.09 -9.30 -70.09
C ARG A 209 9.00 -10.10 -70.80
N MET A 210 7.79 -10.17 -70.24
CA MET A 210 6.66 -10.83 -70.91
C MET A 210 6.23 -10.05 -72.16
N LEU A 211 6.20 -8.72 -72.10
CA LEU A 211 5.91 -7.87 -73.26
C LEU A 211 6.99 -8.00 -74.36
N SER A 212 8.27 -8.08 -74.00
CA SER A 212 9.35 -8.26 -74.99
C SER A 212 9.38 -9.66 -75.63
N ARG A 213 8.84 -10.69 -74.98
CA ARG A 213 8.73 -12.04 -75.55
C ARG A 213 7.51 -12.23 -76.45
N GLY A 214 6.43 -11.45 -76.24
CA GLY A 214 5.23 -11.50 -77.07
C GLY A 214 5.40 -10.97 -78.50
N SER A 215 6.44 -10.17 -78.76
CA SER A 215 6.69 -9.56 -80.08
C SER A 215 7.43 -10.46 -81.08
N ILE A 216 7.79 -11.70 -80.73
CA ILE A 216 8.59 -12.62 -81.58
C ILE A 216 7.70 -13.64 -82.34
N VAL A 217 6.38 -13.68 -82.11
CA VAL A 217 5.48 -14.71 -82.71
C VAL A 217 4.50 -14.13 -83.75
N GLN A 218 4.89 -13.08 -84.48
CA GLN A 218 4.16 -12.60 -85.68
C GLN A 218 5.11 -12.33 -86.85
N GLY A 219 5.92 -13.34 -87.21
CA GLY A 219 6.64 -13.41 -88.47
C GLY A 219 6.20 -14.65 -89.24
#